data_AF-A0A1Q7S464-F1
#
_entry.id   AF-A0A1Q7S464-F1
#
_cell.length_a   1.000
_cell.length_b   1.000
_cell.length_c   1.000
_cell.angle_alpha   90.00
_cell.angle_beta   90.00
_cell.angle_gamma   90.00
#
_symmetry.space_group_name_H-M   'P 1'
#
loop_
_entity.id
_entity.type
_entity.pdbx_description
1 polymer ?
#
loop_
_entity_poly.entity_id
_entity_poly.type
_entity_poly.pdbx_seq_one_letter_code
_entity_poly.pdbx_strand_id
1 'polypeptide(L)'
;MLRPIWSHPECPTKEDIRDELRRSEVKAILPHSDFPVLEKRPLILALVPQTVGIRCAIISRMMTPTIERLLRDCDCGEIPRRNFLLSLAPLTAGLRGMAQSSAPTIPLRALNHVTLTVSDVKRSLEFYQGLFGMPIQNRQTSMSASLQIGLGPQHIGLGRGGANAKPGINHFCVTTDNFEVDRILQVLAAHGVTKLDPLDANFPARGGALKSRVRIRREDAGGTKEGTPELYFTDPDGIVVQLQHTSYCAGSGYLGEVCPNKPEPAPTRGVLALRDLNHVTLGVSNQQRSREFYRDLFGMKVQAYQGPSPVHAIGSGPQFMAFGAGSANGGIPRTPNIAHFCMTVDKFELDRVLKALADFGVKPRGNSAGPVVPLTSYVSMRMEDRGGAREGTPELYFTDPDGIVVQLQDTRYCGGAGYLGDVCRP
;
A
#
# COMPACT_ATOMS: atom_id res chain seq x y z
N MET A 1 -15.02 -88.56 -7.54
CA MET A 1 -13.90 -87.80 -6.95
C MET A 1 -13.60 -86.62 -7.86
N LEU A 2 -13.92 -85.39 -7.44
CA LEU A 2 -13.46 -84.16 -8.11
C LEU A 2 -13.04 -83.17 -7.00
N ARG A 3 -11.79 -82.71 -7.07
CA ARG A 3 -11.16 -81.76 -6.15
C ARG A 3 -11.38 -80.31 -6.60
N PRO A 4 -11.34 -79.31 -5.69
CA PRO A 4 -11.48 -77.90 -6.01
C PRO A 4 -10.12 -77.22 -6.24
N ILE A 5 -10.07 -76.20 -7.13
CA ILE A 5 -9.01 -75.18 -7.15
C ILE A 5 -9.69 -73.84 -7.43
N TRP A 6 -9.84 -73.02 -6.38
CA TRP A 6 -10.00 -71.57 -6.49
C TRP A 6 -8.69 -70.98 -5.95
N SER A 7 -7.88 -70.37 -6.81
CA SER A 7 -6.70 -69.60 -6.41
C SER A 7 -7.11 -68.19 -6.02
N HIS A 8 -6.82 -67.79 -4.78
CA HIS A 8 -6.90 -66.39 -4.34
C HIS A 8 -5.92 -65.52 -5.16
N PRO A 9 -6.24 -64.26 -5.49
CA PRO A 9 -5.26 -63.34 -6.05
C PRO A 9 -4.20 -63.02 -4.98
N GLU A 10 -2.93 -63.20 -5.31
CA GLU A 10 -1.81 -62.85 -4.44
C GLU A 10 -1.71 -61.32 -4.28
N CYS A 11 -1.41 -60.86 -3.06
CA CYS A 11 -1.24 -59.44 -2.77
C CYS A 11 0.01 -58.86 -3.46
N PRO A 12 -0.08 -57.66 -4.06
CA PRO A 12 1.06 -57.02 -4.71
C PRO A 12 2.17 -56.66 -3.70
N THR A 13 3.42 -56.89 -4.11
CA THR A 13 4.61 -56.64 -3.29
C THR A 13 4.94 -55.13 -3.21
N LYS A 14 5.92 -54.74 -2.38
CA LYS A 14 6.28 -53.30 -2.23
C LYS A 14 6.90 -52.77 -3.51
N GLU A 15 7.64 -53.61 -4.21
CA GLU A 15 8.21 -53.34 -5.52
C GLU A 15 7.13 -53.12 -6.59
N ASP A 16 6.07 -53.93 -6.63
CA ASP A 16 5.02 -53.82 -7.67
C ASP A 16 4.30 -52.46 -7.63
N ILE A 17 3.93 -52.00 -6.43
CA ILE A 17 3.24 -50.71 -6.22
C ILE A 17 4.17 -49.53 -6.57
N ARG A 18 5.47 -49.67 -6.29
CA ARG A 18 6.49 -48.63 -6.52
C ARG A 18 6.79 -48.46 -8.01
N ASP A 19 6.75 -49.55 -8.77
CA ASP A 19 6.95 -49.54 -10.21
C ASP A 19 5.76 -48.93 -10.97
N GLU A 20 4.54 -49.11 -10.47
CA GLU A 20 3.34 -48.51 -11.05
C GLU A 20 3.27 -47.00 -10.79
N LEU A 21 3.68 -46.55 -9.60
CA LEU A 21 3.86 -45.12 -9.28
C LEU A 21 4.98 -44.48 -10.13
N ARG A 22 6.10 -45.17 -10.39
CA ARG A 22 7.14 -44.66 -11.31
C ARG A 22 6.68 -44.55 -12.76
N ARG A 23 5.77 -45.41 -13.22
CA ARG A 23 5.20 -45.33 -14.58
C ARG A 23 4.26 -44.15 -14.78
N SER A 24 3.70 -43.59 -13.70
CA SER A 24 2.75 -42.46 -13.77
C SER A 24 3.41 -41.08 -13.70
N GLU A 25 4.71 -40.98 -13.37
CA GLU A 25 5.48 -39.74 -13.48
C GLU A 25 5.99 -39.54 -14.92
N VAL A 26 5.26 -38.74 -15.71
CA VAL A 26 5.66 -38.37 -17.09
C VAL A 26 6.84 -37.40 -17.08
N LYS A 27 7.86 -37.76 -17.87
CA LYS A 27 9.07 -36.99 -18.26
C LYS A 27 8.81 -35.48 -18.45
N ALA A 28 9.55 -34.65 -17.71
CA ALA A 28 9.81 -33.26 -18.06
C ALA A 28 10.80 -33.20 -19.24
N ILE A 29 10.41 -32.58 -20.35
CA ILE A 29 11.28 -32.25 -21.49
C ILE A 29 11.44 -30.72 -21.52
N LEU A 30 12.68 -30.23 -21.55
CA LEU A 30 13.06 -28.82 -21.69
C LEU A 30 12.91 -28.32 -23.14
N PRO A 31 12.76 -27.00 -23.39
CA PRO A 31 12.23 -26.48 -24.65
C PRO A 31 13.31 -26.29 -25.73
N HIS A 32 12.98 -26.69 -26.96
CA HIS A 32 13.58 -26.17 -28.18
C HIS A 32 12.48 -25.59 -29.08
N SER A 33 12.91 -24.69 -29.93
CA SER A 33 12.22 -23.66 -30.71
C SER A 33 11.22 -24.13 -31.78
N ASP A 34 10.42 -23.15 -32.21
CA ASP A 34 9.68 -23.03 -33.48
C ASP A 34 8.26 -23.64 -33.58
N PHE A 35 7.28 -22.76 -33.84
CA PHE A 35 5.94 -23.12 -34.35
C PHE A 35 5.57 -22.20 -35.52
N PRO A 36 4.94 -22.75 -36.57
CA PRO A 36 3.96 -22.04 -37.35
C PRO A 36 2.52 -22.58 -37.19
N VAL A 37 1.61 -21.66 -37.47
CA VAL A 37 0.14 -21.60 -37.42
C VAL A 37 -0.60 -22.71 -38.19
N LEU A 38 -1.77 -23.18 -37.69
CA LEU A 38 -3.02 -23.39 -38.48
C LEU A 38 -4.28 -23.81 -37.67
N GLU A 39 -5.31 -22.97 -37.82
CA GLU A 39 -6.80 -23.10 -37.83
C GLU A 39 -7.64 -24.32 -37.33
N LYS A 40 -8.74 -23.95 -36.62
CA LYS A 40 -10.15 -24.48 -36.59
C LYS A 40 -10.66 -25.42 -35.46
N ARG A 41 -11.37 -24.80 -34.49
CA ARG A 41 -12.57 -25.11 -33.61
C ARG A 41 -13.17 -26.54 -33.52
N PRO A 42 -14.04 -26.85 -32.51
CA PRO A 42 -14.00 -26.60 -31.06
C PRO A 42 -14.33 -27.88 -30.22
N LEU A 43 -13.87 -28.00 -28.97
CA LEU A 43 -14.52 -28.89 -28.00
C LEU A 43 -14.39 -28.33 -26.58
N ILE A 44 -15.54 -28.22 -25.93
CA ILE A 44 -15.73 -27.73 -24.57
C ILE A 44 -15.21 -28.78 -23.59
N LEU A 45 -14.21 -28.46 -22.77
CA LEU A 45 -14.01 -29.10 -21.47
C LEU A 45 -13.42 -28.12 -20.46
N ALA A 46 -13.99 -28.15 -19.27
CA ALA A 46 -13.87 -27.16 -18.22
C ALA A 46 -12.52 -27.12 -17.50
N LEU A 47 -12.10 -25.89 -17.15
CA LEU A 47 -11.47 -25.44 -15.89
C LEU A 47 -10.43 -26.34 -15.20
N VAL A 48 -9.17 -25.87 -15.11
CA VAL A 48 -8.52 -25.28 -13.91
C VAL A 48 -6.98 -25.19 -14.16
N PRO A 49 -6.28 -24.12 -13.74
CA PRO A 49 -4.87 -23.86 -14.10
C PRO A 49 -3.88 -24.68 -13.26
N GLN A 50 -2.92 -25.33 -13.92
CA GLN A 50 -1.72 -25.88 -13.28
C GLN A 50 -0.70 -24.77 -13.05
N THR A 51 -0.64 -24.21 -11.84
CA THR A 51 0.48 -23.37 -11.40
C THR A 51 0.80 -23.58 -9.92
N VAL A 52 1.38 -24.72 -9.54
CA VAL A 52 2.23 -24.80 -8.33
C VAL A 52 3.32 -25.86 -8.52
N GLY A 53 4.22 -25.63 -9.47
CA GLY A 53 5.55 -26.23 -9.41
C GLY A 53 6.37 -25.45 -8.38
N ILE A 54 7.14 -26.16 -7.56
CA ILE A 54 8.11 -25.61 -6.59
C ILE A 54 7.49 -25.10 -5.28
N ARG A 55 6.97 -26.01 -4.44
CA ARG A 55 7.06 -25.92 -2.95
C ARG A 55 6.63 -27.18 -2.18
N CYS A 56 6.70 -28.38 -2.77
CA CYS A 56 6.28 -29.62 -2.09
C CYS A 56 7.43 -30.62 -1.79
N ALA A 57 8.67 -30.14 -1.65
CA ALA A 57 9.81 -31.04 -1.37
C ALA A 57 9.98 -31.40 0.11
N ILE A 58 9.29 -30.73 1.05
CA ILE A 58 9.48 -30.94 2.50
C ILE A 58 8.31 -31.71 3.15
N ILE A 59 7.11 -31.71 2.55
CA ILE A 59 5.94 -32.44 3.09
C ILE A 59 5.89 -33.92 2.61
N SER A 60 6.64 -34.27 1.57
CA SER A 60 6.64 -35.63 0.97
C SER A 60 7.19 -36.73 1.89
N ARG A 61 7.98 -36.40 2.92
CA ARG A 61 8.75 -37.41 3.68
C ARG A 61 8.06 -37.98 4.92
N MET A 62 6.92 -37.45 5.36
CA MET A 62 6.23 -37.91 6.58
C MET A 62 4.87 -38.59 6.33
N MET A 63 4.32 -38.56 5.11
CA MET A 63 2.96 -39.07 4.83
C MET A 63 2.89 -40.36 4.00
N THR A 64 4.01 -40.83 3.43
CA THR A 64 4.04 -41.97 2.49
C THR A 64 3.84 -43.36 3.14
N PRO A 65 4.53 -43.72 4.26
CA PRO A 65 4.49 -45.12 4.73
C PRO A 65 3.14 -45.52 5.35
N THR A 66 2.38 -44.56 5.88
CA THR A 66 1.10 -44.82 6.54
C THR A 66 -0.02 -45.06 5.52
N ILE A 67 -0.04 -44.28 4.43
CA ILE A 67 -1.05 -44.41 3.37
C ILE A 67 -0.78 -45.67 2.54
N GLU A 68 0.49 -45.95 2.21
CA GLU A 68 0.90 -47.18 1.51
C GLU A 68 0.48 -48.45 2.27
N ARG A 69 0.58 -48.44 3.61
CA ARG A 69 0.15 -49.56 4.44
C ARG A 69 -1.37 -49.72 4.43
N LEU A 70 -2.13 -48.64 4.59
CA LEU A 70 -3.59 -48.69 4.59
C LEU A 70 -4.18 -49.14 3.24
N LEU A 71 -3.54 -48.76 2.12
CA LEU A 71 -3.92 -49.21 0.78
C LEU A 71 -3.68 -50.71 0.61
N ARG A 72 -2.51 -51.20 1.03
CA ARG A 72 -2.19 -52.64 0.99
C ARG A 72 -3.15 -53.46 1.85
N ASP A 73 -3.44 -53.02 3.07
CA ASP A 73 -4.32 -53.73 3.99
C ASP A 73 -5.78 -53.76 3.47
N CYS A 74 -6.18 -52.77 2.66
CA CYS A 74 -7.48 -52.75 1.97
C CYS A 74 -7.51 -53.68 0.74
N ASP A 75 -6.45 -53.69 -0.08
CA ASP A 75 -6.34 -54.55 -1.27
C ASP A 75 -6.18 -56.04 -0.90
N CYS A 76 -5.56 -56.33 0.24
CA CYS A 76 -5.47 -57.67 0.82
C CYS A 76 -6.75 -58.11 1.56
N GLY A 77 -7.78 -57.26 1.66
CA GLY A 77 -9.05 -57.57 2.32
C GLY A 77 -8.98 -57.66 3.85
N GLU A 78 -7.87 -57.26 4.47
CA GLU A 78 -7.70 -57.21 5.93
C GLU A 78 -8.52 -56.09 6.57
N ILE A 79 -8.82 -55.03 5.80
CA ILE A 79 -9.70 -53.94 6.21
C ILE A 79 -10.87 -53.80 5.21
N PRO A 80 -12.13 -53.79 5.66
CA PRO A 80 -13.27 -53.50 4.78
C PRO A 80 -13.15 -52.10 4.15
N ARG A 81 -13.48 -51.94 2.86
CA ARG A 81 -13.46 -50.64 2.13
C ARG A 81 -14.09 -49.47 2.90
N ARG A 82 -15.16 -49.74 3.67
CA ARG A 82 -15.85 -48.74 4.51
C ARG A 82 -14.95 -48.21 5.63
N ASN A 83 -14.13 -49.06 6.24
CA ASN A 83 -13.21 -48.69 7.30
C ASN A 83 -11.96 -47.97 6.76
N PHE A 84 -11.50 -48.35 5.55
CA PHE A 84 -10.48 -47.60 4.83
C PHE A 84 -10.92 -46.16 4.53
N LEU A 85 -12.14 -45.97 4.00
CA LEU A 85 -12.70 -44.63 3.76
C LEU A 85 -12.86 -43.80 5.04
N LEU A 86 -13.20 -44.43 6.16
CA LEU A 86 -13.26 -43.77 7.48
C LEU A 86 -11.86 -43.39 8.00
N SER A 87 -10.83 -44.16 7.69
CA SER A 87 -9.43 -43.86 8.06
C SER A 87 -8.79 -42.72 7.24
N LEU A 88 -9.41 -42.35 6.10
CA LEU A 88 -9.02 -41.19 5.28
C LEU A 88 -9.70 -39.88 5.70
N ALA A 89 -10.75 -39.94 6.52
CA ALA A 89 -11.45 -38.75 7.02
C ALA A 89 -10.57 -37.79 7.86
N PRO A 90 -9.60 -38.26 8.68
CA PRO A 90 -8.67 -37.37 9.38
C PRO A 90 -7.66 -36.66 8.45
N LEU A 91 -7.35 -37.27 7.30
CA LEU A 91 -6.40 -36.71 6.31
C LEU A 91 -7.00 -35.53 5.54
N THR A 92 -8.31 -35.54 5.28
CA THR A 92 -9.00 -34.41 4.64
C THR A 92 -9.27 -33.26 5.62
N ALA A 93 -9.40 -33.56 6.92
CA ALA A 93 -9.47 -32.54 7.97
C ALA A 93 -8.11 -31.85 8.21
N GLY A 94 -6.99 -32.59 8.11
CA GLY A 94 -5.63 -32.04 8.22
C GLY A 94 -5.21 -31.12 7.07
N LEU A 95 -5.78 -31.31 5.86
CA LEU A 95 -5.52 -30.47 4.69
C LEU A 95 -6.22 -29.09 4.75
N ARG A 96 -7.27 -28.93 5.55
CA ARG A 96 -7.95 -27.63 5.73
C ARG A 96 -7.22 -26.70 6.73
N GLY A 97 -6.35 -27.25 7.59
CA GLY A 97 -5.58 -26.50 8.59
C GLY A 97 -4.24 -25.97 8.09
N MET A 98 -3.81 -26.34 6.88
CA MET A 98 -2.47 -26.05 6.34
C MET A 98 -2.56 -25.32 4.98
N ALA A 99 -3.52 -24.42 4.81
CA ALA A 99 -3.55 -23.49 3.67
C ALA A 99 -4.43 -22.27 3.97
N GLN A 100 -4.23 -21.59 5.10
CA GLN A 100 -4.47 -20.14 5.08
C GLN A 100 -3.31 -19.53 4.29
N SER A 101 -3.42 -19.51 2.96
CA SER A 101 -2.59 -18.60 2.18
C SER A 101 -2.87 -17.21 2.72
N SER A 102 -1.86 -16.55 3.29
CA SER A 102 -1.97 -15.13 3.67
C SER A 102 -2.58 -14.37 2.51
N ALA A 103 -3.56 -13.49 2.79
CA ALA A 103 -4.18 -12.68 1.75
C ALA A 103 -3.10 -12.00 0.88
N PRO A 104 -3.29 -11.91 -0.44
CA PRO A 104 -2.31 -11.28 -1.32
C PRO A 104 -2.05 -9.83 -0.91
N THR A 105 -0.88 -9.29 -1.23
CA THR A 105 -0.51 -7.91 -0.89
C THR A 105 -0.39 -7.04 -2.16
N ILE A 106 -0.42 -5.72 -1.96
CA ILE A 106 -0.11 -4.71 -2.99
C ILE A 106 1.24 -4.06 -2.62
N PRO A 107 2.37 -4.50 -3.18
CA PRO A 107 3.66 -3.92 -2.85
C PRO A 107 3.72 -2.44 -3.21
N LEU A 108 4.12 -1.59 -2.26
CA LEU A 108 4.27 -0.15 -2.46
C LEU A 108 5.68 0.22 -2.93
N ARG A 109 5.78 1.34 -3.66
CA ARG A 109 7.02 1.90 -4.17
C ARG A 109 7.37 3.26 -3.60
N ALA A 110 6.41 4.18 -3.58
CA ALA A 110 6.61 5.52 -3.05
C ALA A 110 5.27 6.21 -2.73
N LEU A 111 5.32 7.24 -1.89
CA LEU A 111 4.34 8.30 -1.87
C LEU A 111 4.38 9.06 -3.20
N ASN A 112 3.22 9.42 -3.73
CA ASN A 112 3.11 10.18 -4.97
C ASN A 112 2.58 11.58 -4.73
N HIS A 113 1.46 11.72 -4.03
CA HIS A 113 0.94 13.04 -3.73
C HIS A 113 0.11 13.05 -2.45
N VAL A 114 -0.10 14.25 -1.95
CA VAL A 114 -1.19 14.54 -1.02
C VAL A 114 -2.11 15.55 -1.69
N THR A 115 -3.42 15.38 -1.50
CA THR A 115 -4.40 16.37 -1.99
C THR A 115 -4.94 17.15 -0.81
N LEU A 116 -4.80 18.47 -0.86
CA LEU A 116 -5.27 19.40 0.13
C LEU A 116 -6.63 19.95 -0.30
N THR A 117 -7.60 19.86 0.60
CA THR A 117 -8.79 20.71 0.55
C THR A 117 -8.40 22.07 1.11
N VAL A 118 -8.46 23.11 0.29
CA VAL A 118 -8.09 24.48 0.65
C VAL A 118 -9.28 25.42 0.50
N SER A 119 -9.31 26.50 1.27
CA SER A 119 -10.40 27.49 1.16
C SER A 119 -10.24 28.39 -0.07
N ASP A 120 -9.00 28.65 -0.48
CA ASP A 120 -8.64 29.44 -1.66
C ASP A 120 -7.43 28.82 -2.37
N VAL A 121 -7.66 28.31 -3.59
CA VAL A 121 -6.63 27.68 -4.43
C VAL A 121 -5.59 28.70 -4.88
N LYS A 122 -5.99 29.92 -5.21
CA LYS A 122 -5.06 30.96 -5.68
C LYS A 122 -4.11 31.36 -4.54
N ARG A 123 -4.64 31.63 -3.34
CA ARG A 123 -3.82 31.94 -2.16
C ARG A 123 -2.86 30.81 -1.81
N SER A 124 -3.32 29.57 -1.92
CA SER A 124 -2.49 28.38 -1.67
C SER A 124 -1.38 28.24 -2.71
N LEU A 125 -1.68 28.46 -3.99
CA LEU A 125 -0.68 28.50 -5.06
C LEU A 125 0.38 29.57 -4.77
N GLU A 126 -0.03 30.81 -4.51
CA GLU A 126 0.90 31.91 -4.20
C GLU A 126 1.81 31.56 -3.01
N PHE A 127 1.27 30.94 -1.96
CA PHE A 127 2.04 30.51 -0.80
C PHE A 127 3.06 29.42 -1.14
N TYR A 128 2.64 28.29 -1.70
CA TYR A 128 3.55 27.17 -1.98
C TYR A 128 4.56 27.51 -3.10
N GLN A 129 4.16 28.29 -4.11
CA GLN A 129 5.07 28.77 -5.16
C GLN A 129 6.06 29.81 -4.62
N GLY A 130 5.62 30.71 -3.74
CA GLY A 130 6.50 31.69 -3.11
C GLY A 130 7.49 31.06 -2.13
N LEU A 131 7.04 30.08 -1.35
CA LEU A 131 7.87 29.42 -0.34
C LEU A 131 8.85 28.44 -0.98
N PHE A 132 8.39 27.64 -1.94
CA PHE A 132 9.15 26.49 -2.46
C PHE A 132 9.49 26.55 -3.95
N GLY A 133 8.99 27.54 -4.70
CA GLY A 133 9.26 27.64 -6.14
C GLY A 133 8.61 26.53 -6.96
N MET A 134 7.57 25.89 -6.43
CA MET A 134 6.95 24.71 -7.03
C MET A 134 6.25 25.09 -8.34
N PRO A 135 6.61 24.50 -9.49
CA PRO A 135 5.86 24.73 -10.71
C PRO A 135 4.52 23.99 -10.67
N ILE A 136 3.55 24.48 -11.44
CA ILE A 136 2.25 23.82 -11.59
C ILE A 136 2.40 22.70 -12.62
N GLN A 137 2.28 21.47 -12.15
CA GLN A 137 2.35 20.25 -12.92
C GLN A 137 1.12 20.08 -13.81
N ASN A 138 -0.08 20.32 -13.28
CA ASN A 138 -1.32 20.25 -14.05
C ASN A 138 -2.45 21.03 -13.39
N ARG A 139 -3.51 21.28 -14.15
CA ARG A 139 -4.79 21.83 -13.67
C ARG A 139 -5.90 20.94 -14.22
N GLN A 140 -6.57 20.18 -13.36
CA GLN A 140 -7.67 19.29 -13.79
C GLN A 140 -8.99 20.05 -13.93
N THR A 141 -9.18 21.14 -13.19
CA THR A 141 -10.35 22.01 -13.24
C THR A 141 -9.92 23.46 -12.97
N SER A 142 -10.82 24.43 -13.15
CA SER A 142 -10.57 25.83 -12.72
C SER A 142 -10.40 25.99 -11.21
N MET A 143 -10.78 24.98 -10.42
CA MET A 143 -10.74 24.96 -8.96
C MET A 143 -9.75 23.94 -8.41
N SER A 144 -8.81 23.47 -9.24
CA SER A 144 -7.75 22.57 -8.81
C SER A 144 -6.43 22.83 -9.53
N ALA A 145 -5.33 22.52 -8.84
CA ALA A 145 -3.99 22.58 -9.41
C ALA A 145 -3.08 21.60 -8.68
N SER A 146 -2.15 20.99 -9.41
CA SER A 146 -1.11 20.13 -8.84
C SER A 146 0.23 20.86 -8.88
N LEU A 147 0.90 21.01 -7.75
CA LEU A 147 2.22 21.63 -7.63
C LEU A 147 3.30 20.55 -7.54
N GLN A 148 4.26 20.55 -8.45
CA GLN A 148 5.33 19.57 -8.50
C GLN A 148 6.29 19.72 -7.30
N ILE A 149 6.65 18.59 -6.69
CA ILE A 149 7.70 18.50 -5.68
C ILE A 149 8.98 18.02 -6.39
N GLY A 150 10.09 18.72 -6.18
CA GLY A 150 11.38 18.40 -6.79
C GLY A 150 11.29 18.25 -8.31
N LEU A 151 11.79 17.13 -8.84
CA LEU A 151 11.77 16.82 -10.27
C LEU A 151 10.49 16.07 -10.74
N GLY A 152 9.53 15.86 -9.83
CA GLY A 152 8.36 15.02 -10.11
C GLY A 152 8.69 13.51 -10.10
N PRO A 153 7.68 12.64 -10.28
CA PRO A 153 6.27 12.96 -10.53
C PRO A 153 5.47 13.32 -9.27
N GLN A 154 6.14 13.37 -8.11
CA GLN A 154 5.48 13.70 -6.85
C GLN A 154 4.96 15.13 -6.83
N HIS A 155 3.81 15.36 -6.19
CA HIS A 155 3.16 16.67 -6.20
C HIS A 155 2.25 16.90 -4.98
N ILE A 156 1.82 18.15 -4.80
CA ILE A 156 0.70 18.52 -3.92
C ILE A 156 -0.49 18.85 -4.81
N GLY A 157 -1.58 18.10 -4.66
CA GLY A 157 -2.87 18.47 -5.23
C GLY A 157 -3.54 19.54 -4.38
N LEU A 158 -4.01 20.62 -4.99
CA LEU A 158 -4.84 21.64 -4.37
C LEU A 158 -6.23 21.54 -4.98
N GLY A 159 -7.25 21.43 -4.15
CA GLY A 159 -8.64 21.44 -4.59
C GLY A 159 -9.49 22.26 -3.64
N ARG A 160 -10.40 23.05 -4.19
CA ARG A 160 -11.46 23.64 -3.37
C ARG A 160 -12.55 22.60 -3.17
N GLY A 161 -12.83 22.27 -1.91
CA GLY A 161 -13.93 21.36 -1.58
C GLY A 161 -15.30 21.98 -1.87
N GLY A 162 -16.37 21.18 -1.70
CA GLY A 162 -17.74 21.68 -1.83
C GLY A 162 -18.09 22.78 -0.81
N ALA A 163 -19.28 23.37 -0.92
CA ALA A 163 -19.77 24.33 0.06
C ALA A 163 -19.67 23.71 1.47
N ASN A 164 -18.99 24.40 2.39
CA ASN A 164 -18.71 23.97 3.78
C ASN A 164 -17.61 22.92 3.97
N ALA A 165 -16.83 22.58 2.94
CA ALA A 165 -15.67 21.71 3.12
C ALA A 165 -14.63 22.38 4.02
N LYS A 166 -14.26 21.71 5.10
CA LYS A 166 -13.21 22.18 6.01
C LYS A 166 -11.83 21.95 5.37
N PRO A 167 -10.91 22.92 5.45
CA PRO A 167 -9.55 22.70 4.98
C PRO A 167 -8.87 21.54 5.70
N GLY A 168 -7.95 20.87 5.01
CA GLY A 168 -7.24 19.70 5.52
C GLY A 168 -6.73 18.82 4.39
N ILE A 169 -6.03 17.76 4.78
CA ILE A 169 -5.53 16.77 3.82
C ILE A 169 -6.68 15.81 3.50
N ASN A 170 -7.10 15.80 2.23
CA ASN A 170 -8.22 15.00 1.74
C ASN A 170 -7.84 13.51 1.62
N HIS A 171 -6.70 13.26 0.97
CA HIS A 171 -6.13 11.92 0.80
C HIS A 171 -4.63 12.01 0.57
N PHE A 172 -3.97 10.87 0.70
CA PHE A 172 -2.61 10.66 0.21
C PHE A 172 -2.61 9.54 -0.83
N CYS A 173 -1.66 9.59 -1.75
CA CYS A 173 -1.49 8.59 -2.80
C CYS A 173 -0.19 7.84 -2.61
N VAL A 174 -0.25 6.53 -2.75
CA VAL A 174 0.89 5.62 -2.82
C VAL A 174 0.92 4.91 -4.16
N THR A 175 2.09 4.45 -4.56
CA THR A 175 2.31 3.85 -5.89
C THR A 175 2.70 2.38 -5.84
N THR A 176 2.37 1.66 -6.90
CA THR A 176 2.73 0.26 -7.14
C THR A 176 3.09 0.06 -8.62
N ASP A 177 3.99 -0.87 -8.95
CA ASP A 177 4.39 -1.11 -10.35
C ASP A 177 3.29 -1.84 -11.14
N ASN A 178 2.56 -2.77 -10.50
CA ASN A 178 1.57 -3.60 -11.19
C ASN A 178 0.17 -3.03 -10.97
N PHE A 179 -0.03 -1.80 -11.43
CA PHE A 179 -1.31 -1.11 -11.29
C PHE A 179 -2.34 -1.68 -12.26
N GLU A 180 -3.08 -2.68 -11.78
CA GLU A 180 -4.17 -3.34 -12.49
C GLU A 180 -5.43 -3.24 -11.64
N VAL A 181 -6.41 -2.47 -12.12
CA VAL A 181 -7.59 -2.07 -11.34
C VAL A 181 -8.32 -3.28 -10.77
N ASP A 182 -8.65 -4.27 -11.60
CA ASP A 182 -9.42 -5.44 -11.18
C ASP A 182 -8.64 -6.31 -10.18
N ARG A 183 -7.33 -6.48 -10.40
CA ARG A 183 -6.46 -7.21 -9.47
C ARG A 183 -6.39 -6.48 -8.12
N ILE A 184 -6.21 -5.17 -8.13
CA ILE A 184 -6.14 -4.37 -6.89
C ILE A 184 -7.47 -4.44 -6.15
N LEU A 185 -8.61 -4.34 -6.84
CA LEU A 185 -9.93 -4.46 -6.23
C LEU A 185 -10.15 -5.85 -5.61
N GLN A 186 -9.66 -6.93 -6.24
CA GLN A 186 -9.71 -8.28 -5.66
C GLN A 186 -8.85 -8.39 -4.40
N VAL A 187 -7.64 -7.83 -4.40
CA VAL A 187 -6.78 -7.81 -3.20
C VAL A 187 -7.44 -7.00 -2.09
N LEU A 188 -7.97 -5.81 -2.40
CA LEU A 188 -8.72 -4.99 -1.45
C LEU A 188 -9.91 -5.74 -0.85
N ALA A 189 -10.69 -6.47 -1.66
CA ALA A 189 -11.78 -7.30 -1.18
C ALA A 189 -11.31 -8.43 -0.25
N ALA A 190 -10.17 -9.06 -0.53
CA ALA A 190 -9.56 -10.06 0.35
C ALA A 190 -9.15 -9.49 1.72
N HIS A 191 -8.90 -8.18 1.80
CA HIS A 191 -8.65 -7.43 3.04
C HIS A 191 -9.90 -6.74 3.61
N GLY A 192 -11.10 -7.14 3.15
CA GLY A 192 -12.38 -6.65 3.68
C GLY A 192 -12.85 -5.30 3.13
N VAL A 193 -12.14 -4.71 2.15
CA VAL A 193 -12.54 -3.45 1.52
C VAL A 193 -13.59 -3.72 0.44
N THR A 194 -14.79 -3.18 0.62
CA THR A 194 -15.91 -3.39 -0.31
C THR A 194 -15.93 -2.36 -1.44
N LYS A 195 -16.02 -2.80 -2.69
CA LYS A 195 -16.25 -1.90 -3.83
C LYS A 195 -17.62 -1.24 -3.74
N LEU A 196 -17.67 0.08 -3.87
CA LEU A 196 -18.91 0.84 -4.04
C LEU A 196 -19.32 0.88 -5.50
N ASP A 197 -20.64 0.92 -5.72
CA ASP A 197 -21.21 1.08 -7.06
C ASP A 197 -20.86 2.48 -7.61
N PRO A 198 -20.36 2.60 -8.86
CA PRO A 198 -20.06 3.90 -9.48
C PRO A 198 -21.25 4.87 -9.58
N LEU A 199 -22.49 4.40 -9.42
CA LEU A 199 -23.70 5.24 -9.38
C LEU A 199 -24.07 5.73 -7.98
N ASP A 200 -23.30 5.38 -6.95
CA ASP A 200 -23.53 5.88 -5.60
C ASP A 200 -23.10 7.35 -5.49
N ALA A 201 -24.05 8.25 -5.75
CA ALA A 201 -23.92 9.69 -5.57
C ALA A 201 -23.60 10.10 -4.11
N ASN A 202 -23.69 9.16 -3.16
CA ASN A 202 -23.30 9.33 -1.78
C ASN A 202 -21.91 8.78 -1.49
N PHE A 203 -20.92 8.84 -2.41
CA PHE A 203 -19.52 8.83 -1.97
C PHE A 203 -19.28 10.11 -1.16
N PRO A 204 -19.40 10.10 0.17
CA PRO A 204 -19.04 11.24 0.97
C PRO A 204 -17.54 11.48 0.76
N ALA A 205 -17.05 12.68 1.03
CA ALA A 205 -15.62 12.93 1.12
C ALA A 205 -14.89 12.00 2.13
N ARG A 206 -15.64 11.18 2.90
CA ARG A 206 -15.22 10.13 3.85
C ARG A 206 -16.15 8.90 3.77
N GLY A 207 -16.18 8.21 2.63
CA GLY A 207 -17.14 7.13 2.30
C GLY A 207 -17.11 5.85 3.08
N GLY A 208 -17.31 5.95 4.40
CA GLY A 208 -17.32 4.81 5.30
C GLY A 208 -15.94 4.18 5.45
N ALA A 209 -15.76 3.38 6.48
CA ALA A 209 -14.57 2.55 6.61
C ALA A 209 -14.59 1.43 5.57
N LEU A 210 -13.42 1.05 5.06
CA LEU A 210 -13.22 -0.13 4.21
C LEU A 210 -14.08 -0.14 2.94
N LYS A 211 -14.08 0.97 2.18
CA LYS A 211 -14.73 1.08 0.88
C LYS A 211 -13.76 1.41 -0.23
N SER A 212 -13.99 0.93 -1.44
CA SER A 212 -13.18 1.28 -2.62
C SER A 212 -14.04 1.84 -3.75
N ARG A 213 -13.44 2.71 -4.57
CA ARG A 213 -14.04 3.25 -5.79
C ARG A 213 -12.97 3.45 -6.86
N VAL A 214 -13.40 3.48 -8.11
CA VAL A 214 -12.55 3.84 -9.25
C VAL A 214 -13.18 5.04 -9.93
N ARG A 215 -12.50 6.19 -9.89
CA ARG A 215 -12.87 7.35 -10.69
C ARG A 215 -12.23 7.18 -12.07
N ILE A 216 -12.99 7.41 -13.13
CA ILE A 216 -12.45 7.46 -14.49
C ILE A 216 -12.31 8.93 -14.88
N ARG A 217 -11.07 9.43 -14.87
CA ARG A 217 -10.76 10.82 -15.27
C ARG A 217 -10.78 10.91 -16.80
N ARG A 218 -11.68 11.75 -17.31
CA ARG A 218 -11.92 11.95 -18.75
C ARG A 218 -11.07 13.09 -19.28
N GLU A 219 -11.08 13.27 -20.61
CA GLU A 219 -10.28 14.27 -21.34
C GLU A 219 -10.51 15.71 -20.86
N ASP A 220 -11.74 16.06 -20.50
CA ASP A 220 -12.11 17.37 -19.95
C ASP A 220 -11.45 17.68 -18.59
N ALA A 221 -11.01 16.64 -17.88
CA ALA A 221 -10.23 16.72 -16.64
C ALA A 221 -8.77 16.25 -16.83
N GLY A 222 -8.26 16.26 -18.06
CA GLY A 222 -6.87 15.94 -18.41
C GLY A 222 -6.54 14.45 -18.48
N GLY A 223 -7.55 13.57 -18.48
CA GLY A 223 -7.37 12.13 -18.70
C GLY A 223 -7.38 11.76 -20.18
N THR A 224 -7.48 10.46 -20.51
CA THR A 224 -7.69 10.02 -21.91
C THR A 224 -9.17 10.00 -22.28
N LYS A 225 -9.45 9.84 -23.58
CA LYS A 225 -10.81 9.64 -24.10
C LYS A 225 -11.43 8.35 -23.54
N GLU A 226 -10.67 7.27 -23.55
CA GLU A 226 -11.04 5.97 -22.96
C GLU A 226 -11.17 6.05 -21.43
N GLY A 227 -10.47 7.01 -20.83
CA GLY A 227 -10.49 7.35 -19.42
C GLY A 227 -9.25 6.86 -18.69
N THR A 228 -8.77 7.67 -17.76
CA THR A 228 -7.65 7.36 -16.86
C THR A 228 -8.21 6.88 -15.52
N PRO A 229 -8.09 5.60 -15.14
CA PRO A 229 -8.50 5.11 -13.83
C PRO A 229 -7.72 5.75 -12.68
N GLU A 230 -8.45 6.09 -11.63
CA GLU A 230 -7.93 6.56 -10.36
C GLU A 230 -8.59 5.74 -9.25
N LEU A 231 -7.83 4.84 -8.62
CA LEU A 231 -8.35 3.94 -7.61
C LEU A 231 -8.20 4.53 -6.22
N TYR A 232 -9.31 4.63 -5.51
CA TYR A 232 -9.36 5.09 -4.13
C TYR A 232 -9.89 3.97 -3.24
N PHE A 233 -9.41 3.92 -2.01
CA PHE A 233 -10.06 3.17 -0.95
C PHE A 233 -9.99 3.92 0.39
N THR A 234 -10.82 3.52 1.35
CA THR A 234 -10.78 4.01 2.73
C THR A 234 -10.26 2.93 3.66
N ASP A 235 -9.44 3.34 4.62
CA ASP A 235 -8.92 2.45 5.67
C ASP A 235 -10.01 2.15 6.73
N PRO A 236 -9.70 1.36 7.78
CA PRO A 236 -10.64 1.08 8.89
C PRO A 236 -11.17 2.32 9.63
N ASP A 237 -10.49 3.45 9.52
CA ASP A 237 -10.84 4.74 10.13
C ASP A 237 -11.55 5.68 9.14
N GLY A 238 -11.75 5.25 7.89
CA GLY A 238 -12.35 6.05 6.83
C GLY A 238 -11.39 7.05 6.17
N ILE A 239 -10.08 6.94 6.42
CA ILE A 239 -9.05 7.77 5.79
C ILE A 239 -8.91 7.34 4.34
N VAL A 240 -8.98 8.32 3.42
CA VAL A 240 -8.91 8.06 1.99
C VAL A 240 -7.46 7.88 1.55
N VAL A 241 -7.20 6.77 0.86
CA VAL A 241 -5.93 6.42 0.22
C VAL A 241 -6.17 6.28 -1.27
N GLN A 242 -5.31 6.87 -2.08
CA GLN A 242 -5.27 6.62 -3.52
C GLN A 242 -4.13 5.67 -3.86
N LEU A 243 -4.38 4.76 -4.80
CA LEU A 243 -3.40 3.88 -5.41
C LEU A 243 -3.24 4.26 -6.87
N GLN A 244 -1.99 4.37 -7.33
CA GLN A 244 -1.66 4.61 -8.73
C GLN A 244 -0.41 3.85 -9.18
N HIS A 245 -0.18 3.82 -10.50
CA HIS A 245 1.07 3.35 -11.07
C HIS A 245 2.26 4.24 -10.68
N THR A 246 3.47 3.70 -10.63
CA THR A 246 4.70 4.44 -10.28
C THR A 246 5.02 5.61 -11.20
N SER A 247 4.58 5.57 -12.45
CA SER A 247 4.74 6.67 -13.41
C SER A 247 3.67 7.76 -13.31
N TYR A 248 2.69 7.64 -12.40
CA TYR A 248 1.57 8.57 -12.33
C TYR A 248 2.03 9.98 -11.95
N CYS A 249 1.71 10.95 -12.79
CA CYS A 249 1.97 12.38 -12.54
C CYS A 249 0.68 13.22 -12.69
N ALA A 250 -0.47 12.57 -12.54
CA ALA A 250 -1.77 13.18 -12.81
C ALA A 250 -1.86 13.81 -14.23
N GLY A 251 -1.08 13.25 -15.17
CA GLY A 251 -1.09 13.64 -16.57
C GLY A 251 -2.18 12.92 -17.36
N SER A 252 -2.05 12.95 -18.68
CA SER A 252 -2.87 12.10 -19.57
C SER A 252 -2.27 10.68 -19.64
N GLY A 253 -2.82 9.82 -20.51
CA GLY A 253 -2.46 8.41 -20.57
C GLY A 253 -3.31 7.53 -19.64
N TYR A 254 -3.33 6.24 -19.90
CA TYR A 254 -4.19 5.31 -19.17
C TYR A 254 -3.77 5.20 -17.69
N LEU A 255 -2.47 5.29 -17.40
CA LEU A 255 -1.91 5.27 -16.05
C LEU A 255 -1.65 6.69 -15.51
N GLY A 256 -2.13 7.74 -16.19
CA GLY A 256 -1.86 9.15 -15.84
C GLY A 256 -0.37 9.51 -15.94
N GLU A 257 0.36 8.80 -16.79
CA GLU A 257 1.81 8.79 -16.95
C GLU A 257 2.36 9.80 -17.95
N VAL A 258 1.50 10.36 -18.79
CA VAL A 258 1.91 11.34 -19.79
C VAL A 258 1.97 12.71 -19.13
N CYS A 259 3.11 12.99 -18.52
CA CYS A 259 3.38 14.24 -17.83
C CYS A 259 3.57 15.38 -18.83
N PRO A 260 3.18 16.62 -18.48
CA PRO A 260 3.52 17.76 -19.30
C PRO A 260 5.03 17.92 -19.39
N ASN A 261 5.54 17.99 -20.63
CA ASN A 261 6.96 18.15 -20.93
C ASN A 261 7.57 19.42 -20.30
N LYS A 262 6.73 20.43 -20.02
CA LYS A 262 7.12 21.67 -19.36
C LYS A 262 6.01 22.10 -18.40
N PRO A 263 6.17 21.90 -17.08
CA PRO A 263 5.27 22.46 -16.07
C PRO A 263 5.15 23.99 -16.19
N GLU A 264 4.01 24.54 -15.79
CA GLU A 264 3.80 25.99 -15.69
C GLU A 264 4.73 26.52 -14.58
N PRO A 265 5.69 27.41 -14.90
CA PRO A 265 6.73 27.80 -13.96
C PRO A 265 6.18 28.61 -12.77
N ALA A 266 6.80 28.44 -11.60
CA ALA A 266 6.54 29.33 -10.47
C ALA A 266 7.00 30.77 -10.79
N PRO A 267 6.29 31.80 -10.29
CA PRO A 267 6.72 33.19 -10.46
C PRO A 267 8.07 33.51 -9.79
N THR A 268 8.48 32.69 -8.82
CA THR A 268 9.74 32.83 -8.09
C THR A 268 10.46 31.49 -8.00
N ARG A 269 11.74 31.50 -7.63
CA ARG A 269 12.50 30.26 -7.37
C ARG A 269 12.16 29.59 -6.04
N GLY A 270 11.30 30.20 -5.21
CA GLY A 270 11.13 29.81 -3.81
C GLY A 270 12.28 30.26 -2.93
N VAL A 271 12.07 30.18 -1.62
CA VAL A 271 13.12 30.40 -0.60
C VAL A 271 13.71 29.09 -0.07
N LEU A 272 12.99 27.97 -0.23
CA LEU A 272 13.43 26.63 0.17
C LEU A 272 13.24 25.64 -0.98
N ALA A 273 14.29 24.89 -1.34
CA ALA A 273 14.19 23.86 -2.37
C ALA A 273 13.73 22.53 -1.76
N LEU A 274 12.63 21.98 -2.29
CA LEU A 274 12.12 20.66 -1.93
C LEU A 274 12.70 19.56 -2.81
N ARG A 275 12.75 18.34 -2.28
CA ARG A 275 13.13 17.13 -3.03
C ARG A 275 11.99 16.16 -3.21
N ASP A 276 11.43 15.65 -2.12
CA ASP A 276 10.45 14.58 -2.15
C ASP A 276 9.42 14.72 -1.02
N LEU A 277 8.28 14.05 -1.15
CA LEU A 277 7.48 13.62 0.00
C LEU A 277 8.28 12.60 0.80
N ASN A 278 8.09 12.63 2.12
CA ASN A 278 8.75 11.70 3.03
C ASN A 278 7.76 10.77 3.71
N HIS A 279 6.81 11.32 4.46
CA HIS A 279 5.87 10.51 5.20
C HIS A 279 4.53 11.20 5.36
N VAL A 280 3.54 10.40 5.75
CA VAL A 280 2.26 10.87 6.28
C VAL A 280 2.09 10.31 7.68
N THR A 281 1.52 11.12 8.57
CA THR A 281 1.10 10.66 9.90
C THR A 281 -0.41 10.58 9.95
N LEU A 282 -0.94 9.40 10.21
CA LEU A 282 -2.38 9.16 10.31
C LEU A 282 -2.81 9.26 11.77
N GLY A 283 -3.74 10.17 12.07
CA GLY A 283 -4.46 10.18 13.34
C GLY A 283 -5.55 9.13 13.29
N VAL A 284 -5.38 8.03 14.02
CA VAL A 284 -6.26 6.86 13.95
C VAL A 284 -6.91 6.54 15.30
N SER A 285 -8.09 5.93 15.28
CA SER A 285 -8.78 5.52 16.51
C SER A 285 -8.11 4.33 17.20
N ASN A 286 -7.41 3.47 16.46
CA ASN A 286 -6.65 2.35 17.01
C ASN A 286 -5.37 2.10 16.20
N GLN A 287 -4.21 2.47 16.78
CA GLN A 287 -2.91 2.32 16.12
C GLN A 287 -2.57 0.87 15.76
N GLN A 288 -2.90 -0.10 16.62
CA GLN A 288 -2.58 -1.50 16.35
C GLN A 288 -3.36 -2.01 15.14
N ARG A 289 -4.68 -1.78 15.11
CA ARG A 289 -5.54 -2.16 13.99
C ARG A 289 -5.07 -1.54 12.67
N SER A 290 -4.75 -0.24 12.68
CA SER A 290 -4.28 0.45 11.46
C SER A 290 -2.93 -0.12 11.00
N ARG A 291 -1.98 -0.35 11.91
CA ARG A 291 -0.68 -0.98 11.57
C ARG A 291 -0.85 -2.36 10.95
N GLU A 292 -1.68 -3.21 11.56
CA GLU A 292 -1.98 -4.55 11.04
C GLU A 292 -2.61 -4.47 9.66
N PHE A 293 -3.63 -3.63 9.47
CA PHE A 293 -4.28 -3.43 8.17
C PHE A 293 -3.31 -3.01 7.07
N TYR A 294 -2.52 -1.95 7.31
CA TYR A 294 -1.58 -1.46 6.29
C TYR A 294 -0.43 -2.44 6.04
N ARG A 295 0.09 -3.11 7.08
CA ARG A 295 1.12 -4.14 6.94
C ARG A 295 0.61 -5.31 6.11
N ASP A 296 -0.59 -5.81 6.40
CA ASP A 296 -1.12 -7.00 5.76
C ASP A 296 -1.58 -6.67 4.33
N LEU A 297 -2.15 -5.49 4.09
CA LEU A 297 -2.57 -5.04 2.76
C LEU A 297 -1.37 -4.81 1.82
N PHE A 298 -0.31 -4.17 2.32
CA PHE A 298 0.80 -3.69 1.49
C PHE A 298 2.11 -4.47 1.66
N GLY A 299 2.16 -5.41 2.60
CA GLY A 299 3.40 -6.10 2.95
C GLY A 299 4.46 -5.18 3.55
N MET A 300 4.06 -4.09 4.23
CA MET A 300 5.00 -3.09 4.75
C MET A 300 5.91 -3.68 5.81
N LYS A 301 7.16 -3.23 5.83
CA LYS A 301 8.13 -3.60 6.88
C LYS A 301 8.20 -2.48 7.92
N VAL A 302 8.60 -2.82 9.14
CA VAL A 302 9.01 -1.80 10.10
C VAL A 302 10.27 -1.11 9.56
N GLN A 303 10.23 0.22 9.48
CA GLN A 303 11.34 1.06 9.02
C GLN A 303 12.21 1.49 10.19
N ALA A 304 11.58 1.92 11.28
CA ALA A 304 12.20 2.42 12.49
C ALA A 304 11.19 2.44 13.65
N TYR A 305 11.66 2.74 14.85
CA TYR A 305 10.85 2.91 16.05
C TYR A 305 10.92 4.35 16.57
N GLN A 306 9.74 4.92 16.86
CA GLN A 306 9.58 6.20 17.54
C GLN A 306 9.05 5.93 18.96
N GLY A 307 9.98 5.65 19.87
CA GLY A 307 9.66 5.07 21.18
C GLY A 307 9.06 3.67 20.98
N PRO A 308 7.94 3.32 21.63
CA PRO A 308 7.31 2.01 21.45
C PRO A 308 6.55 1.85 20.11
N SER A 309 6.41 2.93 19.33
CA SER A 309 5.58 2.94 18.13
C SER A 309 6.43 2.73 16.86
N PRO A 310 6.25 1.62 16.12
CA PRO A 310 6.93 1.42 14.85
C PRO A 310 6.32 2.29 13.74
N VAL A 311 7.19 2.82 12.88
CA VAL A 311 6.83 3.41 11.59
C VAL A 311 7.08 2.41 10.47
N HIS A 312 6.27 2.45 9.41
CA HIS A 312 6.25 1.39 8.38
C HIS A 312 6.74 1.92 7.04
N ALA A 313 7.66 1.19 6.40
CA ALA A 313 8.31 1.58 5.15
C ALA A 313 7.33 1.65 3.97
N ILE A 314 7.42 2.72 3.19
CA ILE A 314 6.79 2.83 1.87
C ILE A 314 7.90 2.66 0.84
N GLY A 315 7.93 1.49 0.17
CA GLY A 315 9.02 1.14 -0.74
C GLY A 315 10.33 0.81 -0.03
N SER A 316 11.45 1.01 -0.72
CA SER A 316 12.80 0.73 -0.19
C SER A 316 13.56 1.98 0.26
N GLY A 317 12.97 3.16 0.07
CA GLY A 317 13.58 4.45 0.40
C GLY A 317 13.34 4.87 1.85
N PRO A 318 13.61 6.15 2.16
CA PRO A 318 13.39 6.70 3.50
C PRO A 318 11.92 7.02 3.79
N GLN A 319 11.01 6.80 2.83
CA GLN A 319 9.60 7.12 3.00
C GLN A 319 8.89 6.14 3.92
N PHE A 320 7.96 6.64 4.73
CA PHE A 320 7.24 5.80 5.68
C PHE A 320 5.84 6.30 6.00
N MET A 321 5.09 5.48 6.74
CA MET A 321 3.81 5.82 7.34
C MET A 321 3.92 5.74 8.85
N ALA A 322 3.43 6.78 9.53
CA ALA A 322 3.34 6.84 10.97
C ALA A 322 1.86 6.87 11.42
N PHE A 323 1.62 6.40 12.64
CA PHE A 323 0.29 6.33 13.22
C PHE A 323 0.29 7.09 14.56
N GLY A 324 -0.31 8.26 14.58
CA GLY A 324 -0.53 9.02 15.79
C GLY A 324 -1.76 8.48 16.54
N ALA A 325 -1.71 8.49 17.87
CA ALA A 325 -2.93 8.31 18.65
C ALA A 325 -3.93 9.42 18.28
N GLY A 326 -5.15 9.05 17.88
CA GLY A 326 -6.28 9.98 17.85
C GLY A 326 -6.59 10.62 19.21
N SER A 327 -5.86 10.27 20.27
CA SER A 327 -5.91 10.93 21.57
C SER A 327 -4.51 11.39 21.97
N ALA A 328 -4.26 12.70 21.94
CA ALA A 328 -3.20 13.26 22.76
C ALA A 328 -3.79 13.50 24.15
N ASN A 329 -3.23 12.86 25.17
CA ASN A 329 -3.56 13.06 26.59
C ASN A 329 -5.00 12.70 27.00
N GLY A 330 -5.37 11.42 26.92
CA GLY A 330 -6.34 10.79 27.82
C GLY A 330 -7.72 11.43 27.99
N GLY A 331 -8.23 12.18 26.99
CA GLY A 331 -9.44 12.99 27.21
C GLY A 331 -10.54 12.91 26.15
N ILE A 332 -10.22 12.90 24.85
CA ILE A 332 -11.24 12.95 23.78
C ILE A 332 -10.77 12.14 22.56
N PRO A 333 -11.58 11.22 22.00
CA PRO A 333 -11.30 10.63 20.70
C PRO A 333 -11.33 11.70 19.61
N ARG A 334 -10.21 12.00 18.96
CA ARG A 334 -10.21 12.85 17.77
C ARG A 334 -10.80 12.07 16.59
N THR A 335 -11.55 12.78 15.76
CA THR A 335 -11.96 12.29 14.45
C THR A 335 -10.72 11.88 13.65
N PRO A 336 -10.67 10.66 13.10
CA PRO A 336 -9.54 10.23 12.30
C PRO A 336 -9.25 11.18 11.13
N ASN A 337 -7.98 11.38 10.85
CA ASN A 337 -7.49 12.30 9.83
C ASN A 337 -6.07 11.93 9.38
N ILE A 338 -5.64 12.53 8.28
CA ILE A 338 -4.21 12.65 7.98
C ILE A 338 -3.75 13.90 8.76
N ALA A 339 -2.91 13.70 9.79
CA ALA A 339 -2.52 14.74 10.73
C ALA A 339 -1.56 15.75 10.10
N HIS A 340 -0.56 15.24 9.38
CA HIS A 340 0.36 16.03 8.59
C HIS A 340 0.97 15.16 7.49
N PHE A 341 1.57 15.84 6.51
CA PHE A 341 2.48 15.25 5.55
C PHE A 341 3.86 15.91 5.69
N CYS A 342 4.90 15.19 5.31
CA CYS A 342 6.26 15.67 5.35
C CYS A 342 6.86 15.76 3.95
N MET A 343 7.59 16.84 3.70
CA MET A 343 8.44 16.99 2.53
C MET A 343 9.89 17.15 2.97
N THR A 344 10.81 16.76 2.09
CA THR A 344 12.24 16.88 2.34
C THR A 344 12.82 18.12 1.70
N VAL A 345 13.78 18.73 2.39
CA VAL A 345 14.62 19.81 1.87
C VAL A 345 16.06 19.31 1.82
N ASP A 346 16.80 19.79 0.83
CA ASP A 346 18.23 19.51 0.76
C ASP A 346 18.99 20.16 1.90
N LYS A 347 20.00 19.44 2.40
CA LYS A 347 20.96 19.93 3.40
C LYS A 347 20.20 20.58 4.56
N PHE A 348 19.28 19.87 5.17
CA PHE A 348 18.40 20.45 6.19
C PHE A 348 19.25 21.03 7.33
N GLU A 349 19.07 22.32 7.59
CA GLU A 349 19.70 23.04 8.70
C GLU A 349 18.61 23.80 9.43
N LEU A 350 18.37 23.43 10.68
CA LEU A 350 17.18 23.85 11.43
C LEU A 350 17.00 25.38 11.43
N ASP A 351 18.03 26.10 11.85
CA ASP A 351 17.98 27.56 11.98
C ASP A 351 17.82 28.26 10.63
N ARG A 352 18.45 27.71 9.57
CA ARG A 352 18.31 28.23 8.20
C ARG A 352 16.88 28.09 7.71
N VAL A 353 16.25 26.93 7.94
CA VAL A 353 14.88 26.66 7.52
C VAL A 353 13.89 27.50 8.31
N LEU A 354 14.06 27.61 9.64
CA LEU A 354 13.23 28.48 10.48
C LEU A 354 13.35 29.95 10.08
N LYS A 355 14.56 30.42 9.78
CA LYS A 355 14.79 31.78 9.30
C LYS A 355 14.10 32.02 7.95
N ALA A 356 14.23 31.11 7.00
CA ALA A 356 13.57 31.23 5.69
C ALA A 356 12.03 31.28 5.83
N LEU A 357 11.47 30.46 6.72
CA LEU A 357 10.03 30.49 7.04
C LEU A 357 9.63 31.84 7.66
N ALA A 358 10.39 32.34 8.64
CA ALA A 358 10.12 33.62 9.29
C ALA A 358 10.21 34.80 8.32
N ASP A 359 11.25 34.85 7.48
CA ASP A 359 11.44 35.89 6.46
C ASP A 359 10.32 35.87 5.40
N PHE A 360 9.78 34.69 5.09
CA PHE A 360 8.63 34.54 4.18
C PHE A 360 7.28 34.90 4.82
N GLY A 361 7.21 35.01 6.15
CA GLY A 361 6.02 35.42 6.90
C GLY A 361 5.35 34.31 7.74
N VAL A 362 5.95 33.13 7.84
CA VAL A 362 5.52 32.07 8.76
C VAL A 362 6.11 32.32 10.14
N LYS A 363 5.27 32.66 11.11
CA LYS A 363 5.72 33.14 12.43
C LYS A 363 6.07 31.99 13.37
N PRO A 364 7.10 32.10 14.21
CA PRO A 364 7.34 31.13 15.27
C PRO A 364 6.14 31.07 16.23
N ARG A 365 5.76 29.86 16.65
CA ARG A 365 4.69 29.62 17.63
C ARG A 365 4.96 30.30 18.99
N GLY A 366 6.24 30.42 19.35
CA GLY A 366 6.67 30.82 20.68
C GLY A 366 6.14 29.87 21.77
N ASN A 367 5.85 30.41 22.95
CA ASN A 367 5.39 29.63 24.11
C ASN A 367 3.86 29.43 24.15
N SER A 368 3.17 29.69 23.04
CA SER A 368 1.70 29.67 22.99
C SER A 368 1.14 28.26 23.19
N ALA A 369 0.38 28.07 24.28
CA ALA A 369 -0.43 26.88 24.50
C ALA A 369 -1.68 26.90 23.61
N GLY A 370 -2.14 25.72 23.16
CA GLY A 370 -3.37 25.59 22.36
C GLY A 370 -3.16 25.13 20.91
N PRO A 371 -4.21 25.20 20.06
CA PRO A 371 -4.12 24.85 18.65
C PRO A 371 -3.11 25.72 17.90
N VAL A 372 -2.38 25.13 16.96
CA VAL A 372 -1.47 25.89 16.08
C VAL A 372 -2.32 26.64 15.06
N VAL A 373 -2.16 27.96 15.00
CA VAL A 373 -2.89 28.82 14.06
C VAL A 373 -2.22 28.79 12.67
N PRO A 374 -2.88 29.24 11.59
CA PRO A 374 -2.26 29.33 10.26
C PRO A 374 -0.96 30.15 10.24
N LEU A 375 -0.08 29.85 9.28
CA LEU A 375 1.20 30.54 9.09
C LEU A 375 2.09 30.55 10.35
N THR A 376 2.18 29.41 11.03
CA THR A 376 2.94 29.27 12.28
C THR A 376 3.93 28.11 12.22
N SER A 377 5.19 28.33 12.59
CA SER A 377 6.24 27.30 12.69
C SER A 377 6.52 26.87 14.12
N TYR A 378 6.90 25.60 14.32
CA TYR A 378 7.33 25.07 15.60
C TYR A 378 8.21 23.84 15.43
N VAL A 379 8.98 23.49 16.47
CA VAL A 379 9.87 22.33 16.47
C VAL A 379 9.48 21.41 17.62
N SER A 380 9.34 20.12 17.32
CA SER A 380 9.33 19.06 18.33
C SER A 380 10.73 18.45 18.40
N MET A 381 11.36 18.45 19.57
CA MET A 381 12.61 17.73 19.77
C MET A 381 12.30 16.29 20.16
N ARG A 382 12.43 15.35 19.22
CA ARG A 382 12.23 13.92 19.50
C ARG A 382 13.47 13.39 20.22
N MET A 383 13.32 13.14 21.52
CA MET A 383 14.40 12.68 22.40
C MET A 383 14.60 11.17 22.29
N GLU A 384 15.67 10.65 22.90
CA GLU A 384 16.09 9.25 22.85
C GLU A 384 15.01 8.26 23.31
N ASP A 385 14.25 8.59 24.37
CA ASP A 385 13.11 7.81 24.86
C ASP A 385 11.96 7.68 23.84
N ARG A 386 11.92 8.61 22.88
CA ARG A 386 11.00 8.63 21.73
C ARG A 386 11.70 8.23 20.42
N GLY A 387 12.83 7.53 20.51
CA GLY A 387 13.59 6.99 19.38
C GLY A 387 14.40 8.01 18.58
N GLY A 388 14.61 9.22 19.11
CA GLY A 388 15.42 10.25 18.48
C GLY A 388 16.87 10.27 18.97
N ALA A 389 17.62 11.31 18.63
CA ALA A 389 18.98 11.53 19.12
C ALA A 389 19.02 11.89 20.61
N ARG A 390 20.19 11.74 21.24
CA ARG A 390 20.40 12.11 22.64
C ARG A 390 20.21 13.62 22.87
N GLU A 391 20.72 14.43 21.95
CA GLU A 391 20.53 15.87 21.85
C GLU A 391 19.14 16.27 21.31
N GLY A 392 18.36 15.27 20.89
CA GLY A 392 17.06 15.42 20.26
C GLY A 392 17.14 15.55 18.73
N THR A 393 16.30 14.78 18.05
CA THR A 393 16.07 14.91 16.60
C THR A 393 15.06 16.04 16.37
N PRO A 394 15.44 17.19 15.76
CA PRO A 394 14.49 18.22 15.40
C PRO A 394 13.45 17.73 14.39
N GLU A 395 12.19 17.98 14.73
CA GLU A 395 11.04 17.79 13.85
C GLU A 395 10.40 19.15 13.61
N LEU A 396 10.71 19.77 12.47
CA LEU A 396 10.22 21.11 12.12
C LEU A 396 8.87 21.01 11.42
N TYR A 397 7.89 21.70 11.99
CA TYR A 397 6.54 21.85 11.44
C TYR A 397 6.25 23.30 11.11
N PHE A 398 5.37 23.51 10.13
CA PHE A 398 4.66 24.76 9.95
C PHE A 398 3.22 24.52 9.52
N THR A 399 2.36 25.53 9.65
CA THR A 399 1.01 25.53 9.11
C THR A 399 0.91 26.42 7.88
N ASP A 400 0.21 25.94 6.86
CA ASP A 400 -0.06 26.70 5.64
C ASP A 400 -1.15 27.80 5.88
N PRO A 401 -1.56 28.58 4.87
CA PRO A 401 -2.58 29.62 5.01
C PRO A 401 -3.94 29.13 5.52
N ASP A 402 -4.24 27.84 5.35
CA ASP A 402 -5.46 27.19 5.80
C ASP A 402 -5.29 26.47 7.16
N GLY A 403 -4.10 26.54 7.76
CA GLY A 403 -3.79 25.88 9.02
C GLY A 403 -3.41 24.40 8.86
N ILE A 404 -3.19 23.92 7.64
CA ILE A 404 -2.80 22.53 7.38
C ILE A 404 -1.36 22.33 7.82
N VAL A 405 -1.11 21.31 8.65
CA VAL A 405 0.21 21.03 9.20
C VAL A 405 1.09 20.34 8.14
N VAL A 406 2.26 20.92 7.92
CA VAL A 406 3.31 20.43 7.02
C VAL A 406 4.58 20.26 7.84
N GLN A 407 5.29 19.16 7.63
CA GLN A 407 6.60 18.92 8.23
C GLN A 407 7.71 19.05 7.18
N LEU A 408 8.84 19.64 7.56
CA LEU A 408 10.05 19.66 6.74
C LEU A 408 11.16 18.87 7.43
N GLN A 409 11.83 18.01 6.67
CA GLN A 409 12.93 17.19 7.16
C GLN A 409 14.08 17.06 6.15
N ASP A 410 15.21 16.51 6.58
CA ASP A 410 16.31 16.15 5.67
C ASP A 410 15.90 15.07 4.68
N THR A 411 16.51 15.07 3.50
CA THR A 411 16.37 14.01 2.48
C THR A 411 16.65 12.60 2.99
N ARG A 412 17.46 12.44 4.05
CA ARG A 412 17.79 11.15 4.65
C ARG A 412 16.85 10.73 5.78
N TYR A 413 15.94 11.61 6.20
CA TYR A 413 15.05 11.35 7.33
C TYR A 413 14.18 10.13 7.07
N CYS A 414 14.28 9.11 7.91
CA CYS A 414 13.53 7.86 7.78
C CYS A 414 12.69 7.55 9.02
N GLY A 415 12.49 8.55 9.89
CA GLY A 415 11.76 8.41 11.15
C GLY A 415 12.56 7.72 12.26
N GLY A 416 13.85 7.43 12.03
CA GLY A 416 14.73 6.76 12.98
C GLY A 416 15.45 7.69 13.95
N ALA A 417 16.55 7.22 14.52
CA ALA A 417 17.38 7.99 15.45
C ALA A 417 18.37 8.91 14.71
N GLY A 418 19.30 9.52 15.45
CA GLY A 418 20.27 10.47 14.92
C GLY A 418 19.67 11.87 14.76
N TYR A 419 20.53 12.90 14.72
CA TYR A 419 20.07 14.29 14.71
C TYR A 419 19.15 14.59 13.53
N LEU A 420 19.40 13.99 12.37
CA LEU A 420 18.56 14.15 11.17
C LEU A 420 17.52 13.03 11.00
N GLY A 421 17.31 12.19 12.02
CA GLY A 421 16.40 11.05 11.97
C GLY A 421 16.74 10.03 10.88
N ASP A 422 18.01 9.95 10.48
CA ASP A 422 18.55 9.18 9.36
C ASP A 422 19.12 7.81 9.77
N VAL A 423 19.06 7.45 11.06
CA VAL A 423 19.50 6.15 11.57
C VAL A 423 18.30 5.20 11.67
N CYS A 424 18.00 4.52 10.57
CA CYS A 424 16.90 3.55 10.44
C CYS A 424 17.39 2.14 10.82
N ARG A 425 17.51 1.86 12.12
CA ARG A 425 17.70 0.50 12.61
C ARG A 425 16.30 -0.05 12.99
N PRO A 426 15.79 -1.09 12.32
CA PRO A 426 14.56 -1.76 12.74
C PRO A 426 14.75 -2.48 14.07
#